data_AF-A0A2S3UQY4-F1
#
_entry.id   AF-A0A2S3UQY4-F1
#
_cell.length_a   1.000
_cell.length_b   1.000
_cell.length_c   1.000
_cell.angle_alpha   90.00
_cell.angle_beta   90.00
_cell.angle_gamma   90.00
#
_symmetry.space_group_name_H-M   'P 1'
#
loop_
_entity.id
_entity.type
_entity.pdbx_description
1 polymer ?
#
loop_
_entity_poly.entity_id
_entity_poly.type
_entity_poly.pdbx_seq_one_letter_code
_entity_poly.pdbx_strand_id
1 'polypeptide(L)'
;MPRAATRQRKKSVFRRLITPAIAIAALGYFGFHAMNGELGLVGRAMIERQVSELETELSALAAERRELQARVSLLRPESLDPDMLDERARLNLNLVHSNELVVLRPGHRYEIN
;
A
#
# COMPACT_ATOMS: atom_id res chain seq x y z
N MET A 1 -37.58 -33.18 -83.06
CA MET A 1 -36.23 -32.99 -82.47
C MET A 1 -36.35 -32.05 -81.27
N PRO A 2 -36.36 -32.54 -80.01
CA PRO A 2 -36.36 -31.65 -78.85
C PRO A 2 -34.92 -31.22 -78.52
N ARG A 3 -34.67 -29.92 -78.40
CA ARG A 3 -33.40 -29.36 -77.91
C ARG A 3 -33.47 -29.29 -76.37
N ALA A 4 -32.64 -30.07 -75.70
CA ALA A 4 -32.48 -29.98 -74.24
C ALA A 4 -31.81 -28.64 -73.89
N ALA A 5 -32.52 -27.79 -73.16
CA ALA A 5 -31.98 -26.54 -72.63
C ALA A 5 -31.14 -26.85 -71.38
N THR A 6 -29.82 -26.75 -71.50
CA THR A 6 -28.89 -26.95 -70.40
C THR A 6 -28.99 -25.78 -69.41
N ARG A 7 -29.67 -25.98 -68.28
CA ARG A 7 -29.85 -24.94 -67.26
C ARG A 7 -28.55 -24.74 -66.47
N GLN A 8 -27.67 -23.87 -66.96
CA GLN A 8 -26.42 -23.55 -66.28
C GLN A 8 -26.70 -22.72 -65.02
N ARG A 9 -26.56 -23.33 -63.84
CA ARG A 9 -26.67 -22.62 -62.55
C ARG A 9 -25.43 -21.74 -62.36
N LYS A 10 -25.58 -20.42 -62.37
CA LYS A 10 -24.51 -19.50 -61.96
C LYS A 10 -24.15 -19.79 -60.50
N LYS A 11 -22.92 -20.25 -60.24
CA LYS A 11 -22.43 -20.46 -58.86
C LYS A 11 -22.37 -19.10 -58.17
N SER A 12 -23.09 -18.97 -57.05
CA SER A 12 -23.23 -17.69 -56.34
C SER A 12 -21.92 -17.31 -55.65
N VAL A 13 -21.32 -16.20 -56.10
CA VAL A 13 -20.14 -15.57 -55.51
C VAL A 13 -20.42 -15.06 -54.09
N PHE A 14 -21.68 -14.76 -53.77
CA PHE A 14 -22.12 -14.30 -52.46
C PHE A 14 -21.74 -15.28 -51.34
N ARG A 15 -21.85 -16.59 -51.59
CA ARG A 15 -21.48 -17.62 -50.61
C ARG A 15 -19.98 -17.60 -50.29
N ARG A 16 -19.13 -17.14 -51.22
CA ARG A 16 -17.68 -17.02 -51.00
C ARG A 16 -17.30 -15.80 -50.17
N LEU A 17 -18.18 -14.81 -50.05
CA LEU A 17 -17.95 -13.59 -49.26
C LEU A 17 -18.34 -13.74 -47.78
N ILE A 18 -19.09 -14.79 -47.43
CA ILE A 18 -19.53 -15.02 -46.05
C ILE A 18 -18.33 -15.22 -45.11
N THR A 19 -17.39 -16.09 -45.47
CA THR A 19 -16.21 -16.38 -44.66
C THR A 19 -15.33 -15.14 -44.41
N PRO A 20 -14.91 -14.35 -45.43
CA PRO A 20 -14.14 -13.15 -45.18
C PRO A 20 -14.93 -12.07 -44.43
N ALA A 21 -16.24 -11.95 -44.64
CA ALA A 21 -17.07 -11.00 -43.88
C ALA A 21 -17.10 -11.34 -42.39
N ILE A 22 -17.26 -12.62 -42.04
CA ILE A 22 -17.19 -13.08 -40.64
C ILE A 22 -15.79 -12.82 -40.05
N ALA A 23 -14.73 -13.09 -40.81
CA ALA A 23 -13.36 -12.83 -40.35
C ALA A 23 -13.11 -11.34 -40.07
N ILE A 24 -13.58 -10.45 -40.94
CA ILE A 24 -13.48 -8.99 -40.74
C ILE A 24 -14.28 -8.56 -39.51
N ALA A 25 -15.51 -9.08 -39.34
CA ALA A 25 -16.33 -8.77 -38.17
C ALA A 25 -15.65 -9.23 -36.86
N ALA A 26 -15.06 -10.43 -36.85
CA ALA A 26 -14.32 -10.95 -35.70
C ALA A 26 -13.09 -10.11 -35.40
N LEU A 27 -12.29 -9.75 -36.42
CA LEU A 27 -11.13 -8.87 -36.26
C LEU A 27 -11.52 -7.50 -35.72
N GLY A 28 -12.61 -6.91 -36.21
CA GLY A 28 -13.14 -5.64 -35.70
C GLY A 28 -13.56 -5.73 -34.22
N TYR A 29 -14.27 -6.80 -33.85
CA TYR A 29 -14.68 -7.05 -32.47
C TYR A 29 -13.47 -7.21 -31.54
N PHE A 30 -12.53 -8.10 -31.88
CA PHE A 30 -11.34 -8.32 -31.08
C PHE A 30 -10.42 -7.10 -31.04
N GLY A 31 -10.27 -6.36 -32.14
CA GLY A 31 -9.51 -5.12 -32.18
C GLY A 31 -10.10 -4.03 -31.28
N PHE A 32 -11.42 -3.83 -31.34
CA PHE A 32 -12.13 -2.89 -30.48
C PHE A 32 -12.00 -3.28 -29.00
N HIS A 33 -12.20 -4.56 -28.66
CA HIS A 33 -12.06 -5.05 -27.29
C HIS A 33 -10.62 -5.07 -26.79
N ALA A 34 -9.62 -5.22 -27.67
CA ALA A 34 -8.21 -5.12 -27.28
C ALA A 34 -7.82 -3.68 -26.91
N MET A 35 -8.48 -2.68 -27.51
CA MET A 35 -8.28 -1.27 -27.17
C MET A 35 -9.08 -0.83 -25.94
N ASN A 36 -10.34 -1.25 -25.84
CA ASN A 36 -11.29 -0.77 -24.81
C ASN A 36 -11.48 -1.73 -23.63
N GLY A 37 -10.94 -2.95 -23.72
CA GLY A 37 -11.09 -3.96 -22.66
C GLY A 37 -10.22 -3.64 -21.45
N GLU A 38 -10.67 -4.13 -20.29
CA GLU A 38 -9.99 -4.05 -18.99
C GLU A 38 -8.57 -4.65 -19.01
N LEU A 39 -8.32 -5.61 -19.91
CA LEU A 39 -7.01 -6.25 -20.17
C LEU A 39 -6.21 -5.57 -21.31
N GLY A 40 -6.80 -4.56 -21.95
CA GLY A 40 -6.23 -3.80 -23.07
C GLY A 40 -5.10 -2.87 -22.63
N LEU A 41 -4.39 -2.31 -23.61
CA LEU A 41 -3.23 -1.43 -23.39
C LEU A 41 -3.53 -0.27 -22.43
N VAL A 42 -4.76 0.26 -22.47
CA VAL A 42 -5.21 1.37 -21.61
C VAL A 42 -5.44 0.92 -20.17
N GLY A 43 -6.06 -0.24 -19.95
CA GLY A 43 -6.28 -0.79 -18.61
C GLY A 43 -4.96 -1.12 -17.90
N ARG A 44 -3.98 -1.64 -18.65
CA ARG A 44 -2.63 -1.90 -18.13
C ARG A 44 -1.94 -0.63 -17.66
N ALA A 45 -1.96 0.44 -18.47
CA ALA A 45 -1.32 1.71 -18.11
C ALA A 45 -1.93 2.34 -16.84
N MET A 46 -3.24 2.19 -16.62
CA MET A 46 -3.90 2.69 -15.41
C MET A 46 -3.53 1.88 -14.17
N ILE A 47 -3.40 0.55 -14.30
CA ILE A 47 -2.96 -0.32 -13.19
C ILE A 47 -1.48 -0.07 -12.87
N GLU A 48 -0.61 0.03 -13.88
CA GLU A 48 0.81 0.33 -13.68
C GLU A 48 1.03 1.66 -12.98
N ARG A 49 0.24 2.68 -13.32
CA ARG A 49 0.27 3.96 -12.62
C ARG A 49 -0.13 3.82 -11.15
N GLN A 50 -1.22 3.12 -10.85
CA GLN A 50 -1.65 2.88 -9.47
C GLN A 50 -0.58 2.11 -8.69
N VAL A 51 0.00 1.06 -9.27
CA VAL A 51 1.09 0.30 -8.65
C VAL A 51 2.26 1.22 -8.30
N SER A 52 2.69 2.08 -9.24
CA SER A 52 3.78 3.03 -8.98
C SER A 52 3.46 4.04 -7.87
N GLU A 53 2.23 4.55 -7.82
CA GLU A 53 1.78 5.46 -6.77
C GLU A 53 1.78 4.76 -5.38
N LEU A 54 1.24 3.55 -5.30
CA LEU A 54 1.22 2.74 -4.08
C LEU A 54 2.62 2.31 -3.61
N GLU A 55 3.52 1.95 -4.53
CA GLU A 55 4.91 1.63 -4.20
C GLU A 55 5.64 2.85 -3.60
N THR A 56 5.36 4.04 -4.13
CA THR A 56 5.92 5.29 -3.60
C THR A 56 5.43 5.54 -2.18
N GLU A 57 4.12 5.41 -1.93
CA GLU A 57 3.53 5.57 -0.59
C GLU A 57 4.08 4.54 0.40
N LEU A 58 4.18 3.28 -0.02
CA LEU A 58 4.76 2.20 0.78
C LEU A 58 6.20 2.53 1.16
N SER A 59 7.00 3.03 0.21
CA SER A 59 8.40 3.39 0.46
C SER A 59 8.54 4.49 1.52
N ALA A 60 7.67 5.49 1.49
CA ALA A 60 7.63 6.59 2.46
C ALA A 60 7.24 6.07 3.86
N LEU A 61 6.15 5.30 3.96
CA LEU A 61 5.70 4.71 5.23
C LEU A 61 6.73 3.74 5.81
N ALA A 62 7.41 2.97 4.97
CA ALA A 62 8.48 2.07 5.41
C ALA A 62 9.72 2.82 5.93
N ALA A 63 9.99 4.03 5.42
CA ALA A 63 11.05 4.89 5.94
C ALA A 63 10.66 5.47 7.31
N GLU A 64 9.44 5.99 7.44
CA GLU A 64 8.91 6.51 8.71
C GLU A 64 8.89 5.42 9.79
N ARG A 65 8.39 4.23 9.45
CA ARG A 65 8.43 3.07 10.36
C ARG A 65 9.85 2.78 10.84
N ARG A 66 10.83 2.79 9.94
CA ARG A 66 12.23 2.52 10.30
C ARG A 66 12.78 3.59 11.25
N GLU A 67 12.45 4.85 11.02
CA GLU A 67 12.85 5.94 11.89
C GLU A 67 12.22 5.78 13.29
N LEU A 68 10.92 5.51 13.36
CA LEU A 68 10.23 5.26 14.63
C LEU A 68 10.78 4.02 15.33
N GLN A 69 11.10 2.96 14.60
CA GLN A 69 11.73 1.77 15.17
C GLN A 69 13.11 2.07 15.74
N ALA A 70 13.92 2.88 15.06
CA ALA A 70 15.21 3.33 15.58
C ALA A 70 15.02 4.14 16.87
N ARG A 71 14.09 5.10 16.89
CA ARG A 71 13.76 5.90 18.08
C ARG A 71 13.27 5.02 19.24
N VAL A 72 12.37 4.07 18.98
CA VAL A 72 11.87 3.12 19.98
C VAL A 72 12.99 2.20 20.47
N SER A 73 13.92 1.76 19.60
CA SER A 73 15.06 0.97 20.05
C SER A 73 15.98 1.72 21.01
N LEU A 74 16.07 3.05 20.89
CA LEU A 74 16.78 3.89 21.85
C LEU A 74 16.02 4.07 23.18
N LEU A 75 14.71 3.80 23.18
CA LEU A 75 13.83 3.89 24.35
C LEU A 75 13.53 2.52 24.99
N ARG A 76 14.03 1.43 24.40
CA ARG A 76 13.72 0.07 24.86
C ARG A 76 14.43 -0.24 26.19
N PRO A 77 13.69 -0.66 27.23
CA PRO A 77 14.23 -0.92 28.55
C PRO A 77 15.07 -2.20 28.64
N GLU A 78 15.14 -3.02 27.59
CA GLU A 78 16.12 -4.12 27.55
C GLU A 78 17.58 -3.64 27.63
N SER A 79 17.83 -2.34 27.36
CA SER A 79 19.10 -1.64 27.66
C SER A 79 18.99 -0.52 28.70
N LEU A 80 17.80 -0.18 29.20
CA LEU A 80 17.67 0.70 30.37
C LEU A 80 17.57 -0.17 31.62
N ASP A 81 18.66 -0.19 32.38
CA ASP A 81 18.74 -0.84 33.68
C ASP A 81 17.53 -0.41 34.55
N PRO A 82 16.68 -1.33 35.02
CA PRO A 82 15.54 -1.02 35.88
C PRO A 82 15.94 -0.22 37.13
N ASP A 83 17.19 -0.36 37.59
CA ASP A 83 17.73 0.43 38.71
C ASP A 83 17.86 1.92 38.35
N MET A 84 18.14 2.26 37.08
CA MET A 84 18.19 3.65 36.61
C MET A 84 16.80 4.29 36.46
N LEU A 85 15.75 3.49 36.27
CA LEU A 85 14.36 3.97 36.27
C LEU A 85 13.88 4.26 37.68
N ASP A 86 14.24 3.42 38.67
CA ASP A 86 13.92 3.67 40.08
C ASP A 86 14.61 4.95 40.60
N GLU A 87 15.87 5.18 40.21
CA GLU A 87 16.62 6.36 40.62
C GLU A 87 16.03 7.67 40.03
N ARG A 88 15.60 7.65 38.76
CA ARG A 88 14.92 8.81 38.14
C ARG A 88 13.51 9.03 38.65
N ALA A 89 12.80 7.98 39.08
CA ALA A 89 11.51 8.09 39.75
C ALA A 89 11.67 8.71 41.14
N ARG A 90 12.69 8.31 41.91
CA ARG A 90 13.04 8.91 43.22
C ARG A 90 13.49 10.36 43.14
N LEU A 91 14.19 10.75 42.06
CA LEU A 91 14.64 12.13 41.87
C LEU A 91 13.52 13.10 41.46
N ASN A 92 12.49 12.63 40.74
CA ASN A 92 11.39 13.49 40.26
C ASN A 92 10.16 13.48 41.16
N LEU A 93 9.83 12.35 41.77
CA LEU A 93 8.81 12.32 42.80
C LEU A 93 9.50 12.48 44.14
N ASN A 94 9.23 13.60 44.81
CA ASN A 94 9.58 13.91 46.19
C ASN A 94 8.88 12.93 47.18
N LEU A 95 8.97 11.62 46.92
CA LEU A 95 8.29 10.53 47.61
C LEU A 95 9.30 9.87 48.55
N VAL A 96 9.15 10.22 49.83
CA VAL A 96 9.74 9.46 50.94
C VAL A 96 9.01 8.12 51.02
N HIS A 97 9.77 7.02 51.16
CA HIS A 97 9.19 5.68 51.31
C HIS A 97 8.40 5.59 52.62
N SER A 98 7.34 4.79 52.69
CA SER A 98 6.41 4.75 53.84
C SER A 98 7.06 4.41 55.20
N ASN A 99 8.31 3.94 55.18
CA ASN A 99 9.06 3.48 56.35
C ASN A 99 10.27 4.37 56.71
N GLU A 100 10.41 5.56 56.13
CA GLU A 100 11.52 6.49 56.45
C GLU A 100 11.07 7.60 57.42
N LEU A 101 11.86 7.80 58.49
CA LEU A 101 11.63 8.81 59.53
C LEU A 101 12.35 10.12 59.19
N VAL A 102 11.60 11.16 58.86
CA VAL A 102 12.12 12.53 58.70
C VAL A 102 12.25 13.19 60.07
N VAL A 103 13.49 13.41 60.55
CA VAL A 103 13.76 14.17 61.77
C VAL A 103 13.90 15.65 61.42
N LEU A 104 12.83 16.42 61.55
CA LEU A 104 12.87 17.88 61.53
C LEU A 104 13.45 18.37 62.87
N ARG A 105 14.70 18.85 62.85
CA ARG A 105 15.36 19.42 64.04
C ARG A 105 14.74 20.80 64.35
N PRO A 106 14.28 21.08 65.58
CA PRO A 106 13.73 22.39 65.92
C PRO A 106 14.80 23.47 65.91
N GLY A 107 14.39 24.66 65.45
CA GLY A 107 15.26 25.72 64.94
C GLY A 107 16.25 26.32 65.93
N HIS A 108 17.36 26.78 65.38
CA HIS A 108 18.21 27.76 66.04
C HIS A 108 17.84 29.14 65.50
N ARG A 109 17.08 29.88 66.33
CA ARG A 109 16.88 31.32 66.17
C ARG A 109 18.26 31.98 66.38
N TYR A 110 18.87 32.43 65.30
CA TYR A 110 19.98 33.37 65.42
C TYR A 110 19.36 34.76 65.62
N GLU A 111 19.45 35.23 66.86
CA GLU A 111 19.15 36.61 67.24
C GLU A 111 20.15 37.57 66.61
N ILE A 112 19.61 38.74 66.28
CA ILE A 112 20.28 39.89 65.70
C ILE A 112 21.20 40.53 66.75
N ASN A 113 22.45 40.80 66.36
CA ASN A 113 23.21 41.92 66.88
C ASN A 113 24.04 42.54 65.74
#